data_AF-A0A3N5TL05-F1
#
_entry.id   AF-A0A3N5TL05-F1
#
_cell.length_a   1.000
_cell.length_b   1.000
_cell.length_c   1.000
_cell.angle_alpha   90.00
_cell.angle_beta   90.00
_cell.angle_gamma   90.00
#
_symmetry.space_group_name_H-M   'P 1'
#
loop_
_entity.id
_entity.type
_entity.pdbx_description
1 polymer ?
#
loop_
_entity_poly.entity_id
_entity_poly.type
_entity_poly.pdbx_seq_one_letter_code
_entity_poly.pdbx_strand_id
1 'polypeptide(L)'
;MAEIKSSLELAMERSKRFAISDQERDEIKRREVEQKAASLFHRYIDGHLALHEVLKEIERADEKTRPVMKEILLSQWIDALSLQEEDERLLKGIESLKERSL
;
A
#
# COMPACT_ATOMS: atom_id res chain seq x y z
N MET A 1 -17.74 -4.69 53.15
CA MET A 1 -16.64 -5.60 52.78
C MET A 1 -16.09 -5.10 51.46
N ALA A 2 -14.84 -4.64 51.42
CA ALA A 2 -14.23 -4.17 50.18
C ALA A 2 -13.70 -5.39 49.42
N GLU A 3 -14.39 -5.77 48.34
CA GLU A 3 -13.94 -6.82 47.43
C GLU A 3 -12.69 -6.32 46.70
N ILE A 4 -11.53 -6.78 47.12
CA ILE A 4 -10.26 -6.50 46.44
C ILE A 4 -10.28 -7.33 45.15
N LYS A 5 -10.59 -6.68 44.03
CA LYS A 5 -10.54 -7.29 42.69
C LYS A 5 -9.16 -7.88 42.44
N SER A 6 -9.13 -9.08 41.84
CA SER A 6 -7.89 -9.81 41.56
C SER A 6 -7.05 -9.05 40.53
N SER A 7 -5.72 -9.11 40.65
CA SER A 7 -4.78 -8.60 39.64
C SER A 7 -5.02 -9.19 38.25
N LEU A 8 -5.55 -10.42 38.20
CA LEU A 8 -5.98 -11.08 36.97
C LEU A 8 -7.24 -10.43 36.38
N GLU A 9 -8.23 -10.09 37.21
CA GLU A 9 -9.43 -9.39 36.76
C GLU A 9 -9.11 -7.98 36.26
N LEU A 10 -8.22 -7.25 36.95
CA LEU A 10 -7.72 -5.95 36.50
C LEU A 10 -6.95 -6.06 35.18
N ALA A 11 -6.19 -7.14 34.97
CA ALA A 11 -5.50 -7.39 33.70
C ALA A 11 -6.48 -7.74 32.57
N MET A 12 -7.51 -8.55 32.84
CA MET A 12 -8.57 -8.92 31.87
C MET A 12 -9.49 -7.73 31.52
N GLU A 13 -9.77 -6.84 32.48
CA GLU A 13 -10.56 -5.63 32.26
C GLU A 13 -9.77 -4.60 31.45
N ARG A 14 -8.44 -4.53 31.64
CA ARG A 14 -7.53 -3.75 30.78
C ARG A 14 -7.41 -4.34 29.37
N SER A 15 -7.27 -5.66 29.24
CA SER A 15 -7.12 -6.31 27.92
C SER A 15 -8.39 -6.26 27.08
N LYS A 16 -9.59 -6.19 27.68
CA LYS A 16 -10.86 -5.97 26.97
C LYS A 16 -10.90 -4.64 26.21
N ARG A 17 -10.12 -3.63 26.60
CA ARG A 17 -9.97 -2.36 25.85
C ARG A 17 -8.93 -2.44 24.72
N PHE A 18 -8.17 -3.53 24.62
CA PHE A 18 -7.16 -3.79 23.58
C PHE A 18 -7.63 -4.84 22.56
N ALA A 19 -8.92 -5.16 22.53
CA ALA A 19 -9.50 -5.91 21.42
C ALA A 19 -9.49 -5.00 20.19
N ILE A 20 -8.42 -5.07 19.40
CA ILE A 20 -8.33 -4.43 18.08
C ILE A 20 -9.63 -4.73 17.36
N SER A 21 -10.41 -3.68 17.09
CA SER A 21 -11.69 -3.80 16.41
C SER A 21 -11.49 -4.40 15.02
N ASP A 22 -12.51 -5.04 14.45
CA ASP A 22 -12.39 -5.62 13.11
C ASP A 22 -11.97 -4.57 12.06
N GLN A 23 -12.41 -3.32 12.25
CA GLN A 23 -11.99 -2.18 11.43
C GLN A 23 -10.50 -1.86 11.57
N GLU A 24 -9.96 -1.83 12.79
CA GLU A 24 -8.53 -1.62 13.01
C GLU A 24 -7.70 -2.79 12.47
N ARG A 25 -8.20 -4.03 12.54
CA ARG A 25 -7.54 -5.20 11.94
C ARG A 25 -7.46 -5.08 10.42
N ASP A 26 -8.54 -4.66 9.79
CA ASP A 26 -8.59 -4.49 8.34
C ASP A 26 -7.70 -3.32 7.89
N GLU A 27 -7.63 -2.24 8.68
CA GLU A 27 -6.73 -1.12 8.40
C GLU A 27 -5.26 -1.52 8.56
N ILE A 28 -4.91 -2.30 9.58
CA ILE A 28 -3.56 -2.86 9.76
C ILE A 28 -3.18 -3.73 8.56
N LYS A 29 -4.06 -4.67 8.17
CA LYS A 29 -3.81 -5.53 7.00
C LYS A 29 -3.64 -4.72 5.73
N ARG A 30 -4.47 -3.70 5.51
CA ARG A 30 -4.34 -2.82 4.35
C ARG A 30 -2.98 -2.12 4.33
N ARG A 31 -2.54 -1.56 5.47
CA ARG A 31 -1.22 -0.93 5.59
C ARG A 31 -0.08 -1.90 5.35
N GLU A 32 -0.19 -3.16 5.79
CA GLU A 32 0.81 -4.19 5.50
C GLU A 32 0.91 -4.48 4.00
N VAL A 33 -0.22 -4.56 3.30
CA VAL A 33 -0.25 -4.76 1.85
C VAL A 33 0.33 -3.55 1.11
N GLU A 34 -0.02 -2.34 1.53
CA GLU A 34 0.53 -1.09 0.99
C GLU A 34 2.06 -1.00 1.17
N GLN A 35 2.57 -1.32 2.36
CA GLN A 35 4.01 -1.34 2.62
C GLN A 35 4.73 -2.38 1.77
N LYS A 36 4.16 -3.58 1.64
CA LYS A 36 4.74 -4.64 0.82
C LYS A 36 4.76 -4.25 -0.66
N ALA A 37 3.67 -3.68 -1.17
CA ALA A 37 3.59 -3.17 -2.53
C ALA A 37 4.62 -2.06 -2.78
N ALA A 38 4.73 -1.07 -1.90
CA ALA A 38 5.72 0.00 -2.01
C ALA A 38 7.16 -0.55 -2.03
N SER A 39 7.47 -1.53 -1.18
CA SER A 39 8.80 -2.18 -1.18
C SER A 39 9.11 -2.91 -2.48
N LEU A 40 8.10 -3.57 -3.09
CA LEU A 40 8.27 -4.23 -4.40
C LEU A 40 8.45 -3.20 -5.52
N PHE A 41 7.67 -2.12 -5.49
CA PHE A 41 7.77 -1.00 -6.42
C PHE A 41 9.18 -0.40 -6.45
N HIS A 42 9.71 0.02 -5.29
CA HIS A 42 11.03 0.65 -5.20
C HIS A 42 12.14 -0.29 -5.67
N ARG A 43 12.13 -1.55 -5.21
CA ARG A 43 13.16 -2.51 -5.62
C ARG A 43 13.11 -2.83 -7.12
N TYR A 44 11.92 -2.80 -7.73
CA TYR A 44 11.78 -2.99 -9.16
C TYR A 44 12.30 -1.78 -9.95
N ILE A 45 11.87 -0.56 -9.60
CA ILE A 45 12.27 0.65 -10.33
C ILE A 45 13.77 0.95 -10.19
N ASP A 46 14.36 0.61 -9.04
CA ASP A 46 15.80 0.74 -8.78
C ASP A 46 16.63 -0.38 -9.43
N GLY A 47 15.99 -1.35 -10.10
CA GLY A 47 16.66 -2.45 -10.80
C GLY A 47 17.23 -3.54 -9.88
N HIS A 48 16.87 -3.54 -8.60
CA HIS A 48 17.28 -4.53 -7.60
C HIS A 48 16.41 -5.79 -7.57
N LEU A 49 15.29 -5.79 -8.30
CA LEU A 49 14.34 -6.90 -8.36
C LEU A 49 13.82 -7.04 -9.80
N ALA A 50 13.88 -8.23 -10.38
CA ALA A 50 13.37 -8.46 -11.73
C ALA A 50 11.84 -8.58 -11.74
N LEU A 51 11.20 -8.24 -12.86
CA LEU A 51 9.74 -8.30 -12.99
C LEU A 51 9.16 -9.68 -12.64
N HIS A 52 9.82 -10.76 -13.06
CA HIS A 52 9.35 -12.13 -12.76
C HIS A 52 9.34 -12.43 -11.25
N GLU A 53 10.23 -11.79 -10.47
CA GLU A 53 10.28 -11.94 -9.02
C GLU A 53 9.16 -11.14 -8.34
N VAL A 54 8.83 -9.95 -8.87
CA VAL A 54 7.65 -9.18 -8.45
C VAL A 54 6.37 -10.01 -8.66
N LEU A 55 6.21 -10.61 -9.85
CA LEU A 55 5.06 -11.45 -10.17
C LEU A 55 4.96 -12.66 -9.22
N LYS A 56 6.08 -13.31 -8.91
CA LYS A 56 6.14 -14.42 -7.95
C LYS A 56 5.70 -14.00 -6.54
N GLU A 57 6.08 -12.81 -6.09
CA GLU A 57 5.64 -12.27 -4.79
C GLU A 57 4.14 -11.98 -4.74
N ILE A 58 3.56 -11.51 -5.85
CA ILE A 58 2.11 -11.33 -5.99
C ILE A 58 1.38 -12.69 -5.97
N GLU A 59 1.91 -13.70 -6.65
CA GLU A 59 1.33 -15.05 -6.67
C GLU A 59 1.37 -15.74 -5.30
N ARG A 60 2.40 -15.45 -4.49
CA ARG A 60 2.53 -15.93 -3.11
C ARG A 60 1.53 -15.28 -2.15
N ALA A 61 0.94 -14.14 -2.50
CA ALA A 61 -0.10 -13.52 -1.70
C ALA A 61 -1.40 -14.35 -1.72
N ASP A 62 -2.13 -14.30 -0.60
CA ASP A 62 -3.44 -14.92 -0.48
C ASP A 62 -4.46 -14.31 -1.45
N GLU A 63 -5.56 -15.03 -1.68
CA GLU A 63 -6.58 -14.68 -2.67
C GLU A 63 -7.21 -13.30 -2.44
N LYS A 64 -7.28 -12.82 -1.19
CA LYS A 64 -7.85 -11.50 -0.86
C LYS A 64 -6.82 -10.39 -1.03
N THR A 65 -5.56 -10.64 -0.65
CA THR A 65 -4.47 -9.67 -0.74
C THR A 65 -3.98 -9.47 -2.17
N ARG A 66 -3.94 -10.53 -2.97
CA ARG A 66 -3.41 -10.51 -4.34
C ARG A 66 -4.02 -9.42 -5.24
N PRO A 67 -5.37 -9.28 -5.36
CA PRO A 67 -5.94 -8.23 -6.20
C PRO A 67 -5.59 -6.83 -5.70
N VAL A 68 -5.61 -6.60 -4.38
CA VAL A 68 -5.26 -5.31 -3.77
C VAL A 68 -3.80 -4.94 -4.04
N MET A 69 -2.88 -5.89 -3.87
CA MET A 69 -1.46 -5.68 -4.15
C MET A 69 -1.20 -5.34 -5.62
N LYS A 70 -1.92 -6.00 -6.54
CA LYS A 70 -1.85 -5.68 -7.98
C LYS A 70 -2.33 -4.27 -8.28
N GLU A 71 -3.45 -3.86 -7.70
CA GLU A 71 -4.02 -2.52 -7.89
C GLU A 71 -3.05 -1.42 -7.41
N ILE A 72 -2.49 -1.58 -6.21
CA ILE A 72 -1.53 -0.62 -5.64
C ILE A 72 -0.27 -0.52 -6.52
N LEU A 73 0.31 -1.66 -6.91
CA LEU A 73 1.50 -1.68 -7.76
C LEU A 73 1.23 -1.04 -9.14
N LEU A 74 0.06 -1.31 -9.73
CA LEU A 74 -0.32 -0.73 -11.01
C LEU A 74 -0.45 0.80 -10.91
N SER A 75 -1.11 1.31 -9.85
CA SER A 75 -1.20 2.75 -9.60
C SER A 75 0.20 3.36 -9.44
N GLN A 76 1.05 2.76 -8.62
CA GLN A 76 2.41 3.26 -8.38
C GLN A 76 3.25 3.31 -9.67
N TRP A 77 3.11 2.32 -10.56
CA TRP A 77 3.79 2.34 -11.86
C TRP A 77 3.24 3.41 -12.79
N ILE A 78 1.92 3.61 -12.84
CA ILE A 78 1.30 4.69 -13.63
C ILE A 78 1.75 6.06 -13.12
N ASP A 79 1.74 6.26 -11.81
CA ASP A 79 2.19 7.49 -11.17
C ASP A 79 3.67 7.76 -11.44
N ALA A 80 4.52 6.72 -11.36
CA ALA A 80 5.94 6.81 -11.65
C ALA A 80 6.22 7.15 -13.12
N LEU A 81 5.47 6.57 -14.06
CA LEU A 81 5.56 6.95 -15.47
C LEU A 81 5.18 8.43 -15.65
N SER A 82 4.06 8.85 -15.06
CA SER A 82 3.57 10.23 -15.14
C SER A 82 4.51 11.27 -14.53
N LEU A 83 5.41 10.85 -13.63
CA LEU A 83 6.37 11.70 -12.91
C LEU A 83 7.76 11.74 -13.57
N GLN A 84 8.07 10.89 -14.54
CA GLN A 84 9.32 11.03 -15.30
C GLN A 84 9.18 12.24 -16.22
N GLU A 85 9.90 13.33 -15.90
CA GLU A 85 9.83 14.69 -16.47
C GLU A 85 9.70 14.83 -18.01
N GLU A 86 9.99 13.78 -18.78
CA GLU A 86 9.70 13.74 -20.22
C GLU A 86 8.20 13.88 -20.51
N ASP A 87 7.33 13.29 -19.68
CA ASP A 87 5.88 13.37 -19.87
C ASP A 87 5.33 14.76 -19.57
N GLU A 88 5.89 15.49 -18.59
CA GLU A 88 5.47 16.86 -18.28
C GLU A 88 5.94 17.86 -19.36
N ARG A 89 7.13 17.66 -19.94
CA ARG A 89 7.60 18.44 -21.10
C ARG A 89 6.79 18.13 -22.35
N LEU A 90 6.43 16.86 -22.57
CA LEU A 90 5.56 16.44 -23.67
C LEU A 90 4.16 17.03 -23.52
N LEU A 91 3.58 17.03 -22.32
CA LEU A 91 2.28 17.64 -22.03
C LEU A 91 2.31 19.16 -22.30
N LYS A 92 3.32 19.86 -21.77
CA LYS A 92 3.54 21.31 -22.04
C LYS A 92 3.75 21.60 -23.52
N GLY A 93 4.45 20.72 -24.25
CA GLY A 93 4.66 20.82 -25.69
C GLY A 93 3.35 20.67 -26.49
N ILE A 94 2.51 19.70 -26.13
CA ILE A 94 1.20 19.48 -26.74
C ILE A 94 0.26 20.66 -26.46
N GLU A 95 0.21 21.16 -25.23
CA GLU A 95 -0.59 22.35 -24.85
C GLU A 95 -0.16 23.59 -25.64
N SER A 96 1.16 23.82 -25.76
CA SER A 96 1.72 24.95 -26.51
C SER A 96 1.38 24.93 -28.00
N LEU A 97 1.24 23.73 -28.59
CA LEU A 97 0.85 23.57 -29.99
C LEU A 97 -0.67 23.65 -30.19
N LYS A 98 -1.46 23.27 -29.17
CA LYS A 98 -2.93 23.32 -29.23
C LYS A 98 -3.48 24.75 -29.12
N GLU A 99 -2.80 25.66 -28.42
CA GLU A 99 -3.13 27.09 -28.39
C GLU A 99 -2.68 27.86 -29.64
N ARG A 100 -1.79 27.26 -30.46
CA ARG A 100 -1.41 27.77 -31.78
C ARG A 100 -2.28 27.15 -32.87
N SER A 101 -3.57 27.44 -32.84
CA SER A 101 -4.37 27.38 -34.07
C SER A 101 -3.91 28.52 -34.99
N LEU A 102 -3.16 28.17 -36.04
CA LEU A 102 -2.99 29.00 -37.24
C LEU A 102 -4.34 29.25 -37.92
#